data_AF-A0A6B4JLN6-F1
#
_entry.id   AF-A0A6B4JLN6-F1
#
_cell.length_a   1.000
_cell.length_b   1.000
_cell.length_c   1.000
_cell.angle_alpha   90.00
_cell.angle_beta   90.00
_cell.angle_gamma   90.00
#
_symmetry.space_group_name_H-M   'P 1'
#
loop_
_entity.id
_entity.type
_entity.pdbx_description
1 polymer ?
#
loop_
_entity_poly.entity_id
_entity_poly.type
_entity_poly.pdbx_seq_one_letter_code
_entity_poly.pdbx_strand_id
1 'polypeptide(L)'
;MINDQEYITTKLKKTLEKMIPLSSKRLNNLVAMIIGIIISKTVVLSEIAQELKDSYSSGTEESKIKRLQRFLSNKSINPEKLKWKYCIRCTKDLCVTIKGKLKIKKLEDIKALSNKGKNFYNIKLTAQNYNCNLSVCKAKDAEETWFIVHNLEKSFAIREYKKRFQIEEMFKDFKSGGFNLESTWSMNIQYIKMLYFCISIAYCFIITLGISCGKDKNNTIIGVIKDLNGKKVRIYSLFRAGLKWFKRCYYSKRNEYYLKFCFTLYES
;
A
#
# COMPACT_ATOMS: atom_id res chain seq x y z
N MET A 1 -22.42 -4.30 -20.68
CA MET A 1 -21.73 -5.31 -19.84
C MET A 1 -21.92 -4.86 -18.40
N ILE A 2 -22.66 -5.63 -17.60
CA ILE A 2 -23.10 -5.21 -16.26
C ILE A 2 -21.87 -5.30 -15.34
N ASN A 3 -21.58 -4.25 -14.55
CA ASN A 3 -20.58 -4.32 -13.49
C ASN A 3 -21.14 -5.07 -12.28
N ASP A 4 -21.58 -6.31 -12.48
CA ASP A 4 -21.88 -7.16 -11.34
C ASP A 4 -20.58 -7.57 -10.64
N GLN A 5 -20.72 -8.07 -9.41
CA GLN A 5 -19.57 -8.49 -8.62
C GLN A 5 -18.76 -9.59 -9.30
N GLU A 6 -19.40 -10.46 -10.08
CA GLU A 6 -18.74 -11.54 -10.79
C GLU A 6 -17.82 -10.99 -11.89
N TYR A 7 -18.31 -10.01 -12.66
CA TYR A 7 -17.54 -9.28 -13.65
C TYR A 7 -16.34 -8.57 -13.02
N ILE A 8 -16.56 -7.82 -11.93
CA ILE A 8 -15.49 -7.09 -11.23
C ILE A 8 -14.44 -8.07 -10.70
N THR A 9 -14.88 -9.15 -10.07
CA THR A 9 -14.00 -10.21 -9.53
C THR A 9 -13.19 -10.85 -10.65
N THR A 10 -13.85 -11.21 -11.75
CA THR A 10 -13.22 -11.87 -12.91
C THR A 10 -12.19 -10.97 -13.58
N LYS A 11 -12.51 -9.71 -13.81
CA LYS A 11 -11.57 -8.75 -14.42
C LYS A 11 -10.39 -8.47 -13.50
N LEU A 12 -10.63 -8.22 -12.22
CA LEU A 12 -9.57 -7.99 -11.24
C LEU A 12 -8.65 -9.22 -11.12
N LYS A 13 -9.22 -10.43 -11.07
CA LYS A 13 -8.47 -11.69 -11.10
C LYS A 13 -7.56 -11.77 -12.34
N LYS A 14 -8.13 -11.61 -13.54
CA LYS A 14 -7.37 -11.66 -14.80
C LYS A 14 -6.24 -10.64 -14.86
N THR A 15 -6.44 -9.45 -14.28
CA THR A 15 -5.39 -8.43 -14.20
C THR A 15 -4.29 -8.86 -13.22
N LEU A 16 -4.63 -9.30 -12.01
CA LEU A 16 -3.65 -9.68 -10.99
C LEU A 16 -2.89 -10.96 -11.33
N GLU A 17 -3.50 -11.90 -12.06
CA GLU A 17 -2.85 -13.13 -12.53
C GLU A 17 -1.61 -12.86 -13.39
N LYS A 18 -1.65 -11.77 -14.17
CA LYS A 18 -0.51 -11.35 -15.01
C LYS A 18 0.63 -10.71 -14.21
N MET A 19 0.34 -10.24 -12.99
CA MET A 19 1.27 -9.43 -12.19
C MET A 19 1.85 -10.20 -11.00
N ILE A 20 1.13 -11.19 -10.48
CA ILE A 20 1.48 -11.87 -9.23
C ILE A 20 1.41 -13.40 -9.44
N PRO A 21 2.52 -14.13 -9.27
CA PRO A 21 2.57 -15.57 -9.47
C PRO A 21 1.90 -16.32 -8.29
N LEU A 22 0.57 -16.42 -8.30
CA LEU A 22 -0.23 -17.15 -7.32
C LEU A 22 -1.10 -18.21 -8.00
N SER A 23 -1.38 -19.32 -7.31
CA SER A 23 -2.35 -20.29 -7.79
C SER A 23 -3.76 -19.69 -7.84
N SER A 24 -4.61 -20.17 -8.76
CA SER A 24 -5.98 -19.67 -8.95
C SER A 24 -6.79 -19.57 -7.65
N LYS A 25 -6.67 -20.57 -6.75
CA LYS A 25 -7.31 -20.55 -5.42
C LYS A 25 -6.82 -19.41 -4.52
N ARG A 26 -5.50 -19.16 -4.51
CA ARG A 26 -4.90 -18.07 -3.72
C ARG A 26 -5.25 -16.71 -4.31
N LEU A 27 -5.27 -16.61 -5.63
CA LEU A 27 -5.66 -15.40 -6.34
C LEU A 27 -7.13 -15.03 -6.07
N ASN A 28 -8.04 -16.00 -6.02
CA ASN A 28 -9.42 -15.76 -5.63
C ASN A 28 -9.54 -15.17 -4.22
N ASN A 29 -8.76 -15.70 -3.26
CA ASN A 29 -8.74 -15.16 -1.90
C ASN A 29 -8.13 -13.75 -1.83
N LEU A 30 -7.09 -13.48 -2.64
CA LEU A 30 -6.51 -12.14 -2.76
C LEU A 30 -7.54 -11.14 -3.30
N VAL A 31 -8.26 -11.50 -4.36
CA VAL A 31 -9.31 -10.67 -4.95
C VAL A 31 -10.44 -10.43 -3.94
N ALA A 32 -10.87 -11.47 -3.23
CA ALA A 32 -11.88 -11.35 -2.17
C ALA A 32 -11.43 -10.38 -1.07
N MET A 33 -10.16 -10.47 -0.64
CA MET A 33 -9.59 -9.58 0.36
C MET A 33 -9.53 -8.13 -0.14
N ILE A 34 -9.08 -7.91 -1.38
CA ILE A 34 -8.99 -6.57 -1.98
C ILE A 34 -10.37 -5.92 -2.09
N ILE A 35 -11.34 -6.62 -2.68
CA ILE A 35 -12.71 -6.10 -2.82
C ILE A 35 -13.31 -5.87 -1.44
N GLY A 36 -13.14 -6.83 -0.53
CA GLY A 36 -13.57 -6.75 0.87
C GLY A 36 -13.08 -5.51 1.59
N ILE A 37 -11.76 -5.24 1.55
CA ILE A 37 -11.15 -4.04 2.15
C ILE A 37 -11.75 -2.76 1.53
N ILE A 38 -11.95 -2.73 0.20
CA ILE A 38 -12.48 -1.56 -0.50
C ILE A 38 -13.93 -1.24 -0.08
N ILE A 39 -14.78 -2.26 -0.03
CA ILE A 39 -16.22 -2.07 0.25
C ILE A 39 -16.45 -1.75 1.74
N SER A 40 -15.81 -2.49 2.64
CA SER A 40 -15.94 -2.33 4.09
C SER A 40 -15.15 -1.13 4.63
N LYS A 41 -14.12 -0.67 3.90
CA LYS A 41 -13.17 0.36 4.34
C LYS A 41 -12.47 0.02 5.66
N THR A 42 -12.22 -1.26 5.87
CA THR A 42 -11.59 -1.77 7.09
C THR A 42 -10.67 -2.95 6.75
N VAL A 43 -9.86 -3.34 7.72
CA VAL A 43 -9.06 -4.58 7.68
C VAL A 43 -9.63 -5.66 8.60
N VAL A 44 -10.70 -5.35 9.34
CA VAL A 44 -11.38 -6.28 10.25
C VAL A 44 -12.10 -7.35 9.45
N LEU A 45 -11.77 -8.62 9.69
CA LEU A 45 -12.24 -9.73 8.85
C LEU A 45 -13.75 -9.97 8.93
N SER A 46 -14.39 -9.72 10.07
CA SER A 46 -15.84 -9.85 10.22
C SER A 46 -16.58 -8.81 9.37
N GLU A 47 -16.21 -7.54 9.49
CA GLU A 47 -16.77 -6.45 8.68
C GLU A 47 -16.54 -6.69 7.17
N ILE A 48 -15.35 -7.19 6.79
CA ILE A 48 -15.08 -7.61 5.41
C ILE A 48 -16.03 -8.74 5.00
N ALA A 49 -16.19 -9.78 5.82
CA ALA A 49 -17.00 -10.95 5.50
C ALA A 49 -18.50 -10.61 5.33
N GLN A 50 -19.02 -9.65 6.09
CA GLN A 50 -20.40 -9.16 6.02
C GLN A 50 -20.71 -8.46 4.69
N GLU A 51 -19.77 -7.65 4.20
CA GLU A 51 -19.95 -6.90 2.96
C GLU A 51 -19.73 -7.75 1.70
N LEU A 52 -18.97 -8.84 1.80
CA LEU A 52 -18.74 -9.76 0.68
C LEU A 52 -20.00 -10.57 0.37
N LYS A 53 -20.67 -10.24 -0.74
CA LYS A 53 -21.81 -11.04 -1.24
C LYS A 53 -21.39 -12.45 -1.65
N ASP A 54 -22.38 -13.31 -1.85
CA ASP A 54 -22.26 -14.78 -1.94
C ASP A 54 -21.44 -15.32 -3.12
N SER A 55 -21.01 -14.46 -4.04
CA SER A 55 -20.13 -14.80 -5.17
C SER A 55 -18.80 -15.45 -4.74
N TYR A 56 -18.41 -15.33 -3.46
CA TYR A 56 -17.19 -15.97 -2.94
C TYR A 56 -17.44 -17.31 -2.26
N SER A 57 -18.64 -17.59 -1.76
CA SER A 57 -19.01 -18.88 -1.19
C SER A 57 -20.47 -18.84 -0.74
N SER A 58 -21.23 -19.90 -1.02
CA SER A 58 -22.48 -20.28 -0.35
C SER A 58 -22.31 -20.59 1.15
N GLY A 59 -21.23 -20.13 1.76
CA GLY A 59 -20.84 -20.43 3.14
C GLY A 59 -21.15 -19.28 4.09
N THR A 60 -21.37 -19.64 5.36
CA THR A 60 -21.63 -18.72 6.47
C THR A 60 -20.56 -17.63 6.60
N GLU A 61 -20.89 -16.51 7.24
CA GLU A 61 -19.94 -15.43 7.55
C GLU A 61 -18.68 -15.96 8.24
N GLU A 62 -18.84 -16.86 9.22
CA GLU A 62 -17.74 -17.52 9.90
C GLU A 62 -16.82 -18.31 8.95
N SER A 63 -17.40 -19.00 7.97
CA SER A 63 -16.63 -19.72 6.93
C SER A 63 -15.81 -18.74 6.08
N LYS A 64 -16.40 -17.58 5.73
CA LYS A 64 -15.70 -16.51 5.00
C LYS A 64 -14.52 -15.97 5.82
N ILE A 65 -14.73 -15.67 7.11
CA ILE A 65 -13.68 -15.20 8.04
C ILE A 65 -12.53 -16.21 8.14
N LYS A 66 -12.82 -17.48 8.43
CA LYS A 66 -11.79 -18.55 8.54
C LYS A 66 -10.98 -18.69 7.26
N ARG A 67 -11.59 -18.53 6.08
CA ARG A 67 -10.88 -18.56 4.80
C ARG A 67 -9.94 -17.37 4.63
N LEU A 68 -10.40 -16.15 4.90
CA LEU A 68 -9.58 -14.94 4.81
C LEU A 68 -8.40 -14.99 5.79
N GLN A 69 -8.65 -15.43 7.02
CA GLN A 69 -7.61 -15.59 8.03
C GLN A 69 -6.56 -16.63 7.62
N ARG A 70 -6.96 -17.79 7.08
CA ARG A 70 -6.03 -18.79 6.54
C ARG A 70 -5.20 -18.24 5.38
N PHE A 71 -5.79 -17.39 4.54
CA PHE A 71 -5.08 -16.75 3.44
C PHE A 71 -3.99 -15.78 3.96
N LEU A 72 -4.32 -14.91 4.91
CA LEU A 72 -3.36 -13.95 5.47
C LEU A 72 -2.25 -14.64 6.27
N SER A 73 -2.54 -15.75 6.95
CA SER A 73 -1.53 -16.53 7.66
C SER A 73 -0.72 -17.48 6.77
N ASN A 74 -0.93 -17.47 5.45
CA ASN A 74 -0.32 -18.43 4.53
C ASN A 74 1.16 -18.14 4.27
N LYS A 75 2.06 -18.92 4.89
CA LYS A 75 3.52 -18.81 4.74
C LYS A 75 4.06 -19.10 3.32
N SER A 76 3.28 -19.79 2.48
CA SER A 76 3.70 -20.07 1.10
C SER A 76 3.67 -18.84 0.19
N ILE A 77 2.96 -17.79 0.61
CA ILE A 77 2.97 -16.49 -0.05
C ILE A 77 3.94 -15.61 0.72
N ASN A 78 5.12 -15.36 0.15
CA ASN A 78 6.06 -14.42 0.72
C ASN A 78 6.23 -13.22 -0.22
N PRO A 79 5.63 -12.06 0.09
CA PRO A 79 5.82 -10.83 -0.68
C PRO A 79 7.30 -10.42 -0.81
N GLU A 80 8.18 -10.83 0.10
CA GLU A 80 9.62 -10.52 0.03
C GLU A 80 10.30 -11.17 -1.19
N LYS A 81 9.75 -12.26 -1.73
CA LYS A 81 10.26 -12.88 -2.98
C LYS A 81 10.16 -11.93 -4.19
N LEU A 82 9.35 -10.87 -4.10
CA LEU A 82 9.23 -9.84 -5.12
C LEU A 82 10.43 -8.86 -5.11
N LYS A 83 11.42 -9.06 -4.23
CA LYS A 83 12.68 -8.28 -4.17
C LYS A 83 12.48 -6.77 -4.09
N TRP A 84 11.49 -6.33 -3.32
CA TRP A 84 11.18 -4.92 -3.11
C TRP A 84 12.42 -4.13 -2.67
N LYS A 85 12.58 -2.94 -3.26
CA LYS A 85 13.57 -1.97 -2.81
C LYS A 85 12.95 -1.09 -1.72
N TYR A 86 13.72 -0.77 -0.68
CA TYR A 86 13.24 0.04 0.44
C TYR A 86 14.25 1.12 0.84
N CYS A 87 13.73 2.19 1.45
CA CYS A 87 14.47 3.24 2.14
C CYS A 87 13.67 3.63 3.39
N ILE A 88 14.23 3.37 4.57
CA ILE A 88 13.55 3.58 5.85
C ILE A 88 14.42 4.50 6.71
N ARG A 89 13.84 5.56 7.26
CA ARG A 89 14.54 6.41 8.23
C ARG A 89 14.49 5.77 9.60
N CYS A 90 15.64 5.71 10.25
CA CYS A 90 15.84 5.20 11.58
C CYS A 90 15.98 6.34 12.58
N THR A 91 15.53 6.09 13.81
CA THR A 91 15.82 6.93 14.97
C THR A 91 17.30 6.82 15.35
N LYS A 92 17.85 7.87 15.97
CA LYS A 92 19.29 8.00 16.23
C LYS A 92 19.85 7.00 17.26
N ASP A 93 18.97 6.46 18.10
CA ASP A 93 19.26 5.56 19.22
C ASP A 93 19.39 4.08 18.82
N LEU A 94 19.04 3.73 17.58
CA LEU A 94 19.13 2.35 17.08
C LEU A 94 20.58 1.83 17.07
N CYS A 95 20.73 0.59 17.54
CA CYS A 95 22.03 -0.10 17.52
C CYS A 95 22.48 -0.41 16.09
N VAL A 96 23.77 -0.24 15.84
CA VAL A 96 24.41 -0.54 14.56
C VAL A 96 25.79 -1.14 14.78
N THR A 97 26.14 -2.14 13.98
CA THR A 97 27.49 -2.69 13.90
C THR A 97 28.04 -2.51 12.49
N ILE A 98 29.18 -1.85 12.39
CA ILE A 98 29.88 -1.59 11.13
C ILE A 98 31.26 -2.28 11.21
N LYS A 99 31.57 -3.14 10.22
CA LYS A 99 32.85 -3.86 10.17
C LYS A 99 34.02 -2.87 10.23
N GLY A 100 34.96 -3.11 11.14
CA GLY A 100 36.13 -2.25 11.34
C GLY A 100 35.89 -0.96 12.13
N LYS A 101 34.68 -0.71 12.65
CA LYS A 101 34.36 0.50 13.44
C LYS A 101 33.76 0.16 14.81
N LEU A 102 34.57 -0.42 15.69
CA LEU A 102 34.15 -0.88 17.03
C LEU A 102 33.64 0.22 17.98
N LYS A 103 34.04 1.49 17.74
CA LYS A 103 33.60 2.64 18.54
C LYS A 103 32.16 3.09 18.23
N ILE A 104 31.60 2.65 17.10
CA ILE A 104 30.23 3.00 16.68
C ILE A 104 29.31 1.88 17.15
N LYS A 105 28.42 2.18 18.09
CA LYS A 105 27.43 1.23 18.63
C LYS A 105 26.00 1.66 18.29
N LYS A 106 25.76 2.95 18.16
CA LYS A 106 24.47 3.54 17.78
C LYS A 106 24.61 4.41 16.54
N LEU A 107 23.49 4.70 15.89
CA LEU A 107 23.46 5.57 14.71
C LEU A 107 23.94 6.99 15.04
N GLU A 108 23.61 7.52 16.21
CA GLU A 108 24.07 8.84 16.67
C GLU A 108 25.59 9.01 16.79
N ASP A 109 26.34 7.91 16.97
CA ASP A 109 27.81 7.94 17.01
C ASP A 109 28.42 8.32 15.64
N ILE A 110 27.63 8.23 14.55
CA ILE A 110 28.07 8.54 13.20
C ILE A 110 27.95 10.06 12.96
N LYS A 111 29.08 10.76 13.07
CA LYS A 111 29.15 12.19 12.72
C LYS A 111 28.83 12.42 11.23
N ALA A 112 27.74 13.13 10.94
CA ALA A 112 27.41 13.58 9.60
C ALA A 112 28.26 14.79 9.18
N LEU A 113 28.70 14.83 7.93
CA LEU A 113 29.32 16.03 7.34
C LEU A 113 28.22 16.83 6.64
N SER A 114 28.20 18.15 6.82
CA SER A 114 27.30 19.04 6.08
C SER A 114 27.54 18.88 4.57
N ASN A 115 26.46 18.72 3.80
CA ASN A 115 26.45 18.62 2.33
C ASN A 115 27.12 17.38 1.69
N LYS A 116 27.69 16.43 2.45
CA LYS A 116 28.19 15.14 1.90
C LYS A 116 27.63 13.95 2.69
N GLY A 117 26.81 13.14 2.02
CA GLY A 117 26.28 11.90 2.61
C GLY A 117 27.37 10.83 2.79
N LYS A 118 27.32 10.09 3.89
CA LYS A 118 28.16 8.91 4.14
C LYS A 118 27.36 7.65 3.86
N ASN A 119 27.95 6.71 3.12
CA ASN A 119 27.33 5.42 2.83
C ASN A 119 28.13 4.31 3.51
N PHE A 120 27.42 3.34 4.07
CA PHE A 120 27.94 2.12 4.66
C PHE A 120 27.18 0.95 4.06
N TYR A 121 27.89 -0.13 3.75
CA TYR A 121 27.33 -1.30 3.09
C TYR A 121 27.49 -2.53 3.98
N ASN A 122 26.50 -3.44 3.92
CA ASN A 122 26.49 -4.67 4.72
C ASN A 122 26.67 -4.43 6.22
N ILE A 123 25.97 -3.41 6.75
CA ILE A 123 25.92 -3.14 8.19
C ILE A 123 24.93 -4.09 8.86
N LYS A 124 25.12 -4.33 10.16
CA LYS A 124 24.14 -5.05 10.99
C LYS A 124 23.37 -4.05 11.83
N LEU A 125 22.06 -3.99 11.66
CA LEU A 125 21.15 -3.12 12.41
C LEU A 125 20.47 -3.92 13.52
N THR A 126 20.21 -3.25 14.65
CA THR A 126 19.53 -3.78 15.84
C THR A 126 20.25 -4.96 16.51
N ALA A 127 19.74 -5.41 17.66
CA ALA A 127 20.25 -6.60 18.35
C ALA A 127 20.05 -7.88 17.51
N GLN A 128 19.07 -7.89 16.60
CA GLN A 128 18.76 -9.00 15.71
C GLN A 128 19.70 -9.09 14.49
N ASN A 129 20.64 -8.16 14.33
CA ASN A 129 21.66 -8.17 13.27
C ASN A 129 21.10 -8.19 11.84
N TYR A 130 20.05 -7.41 11.57
CA TYR A 130 19.51 -7.28 10.22
C TYR A 130 20.55 -6.69 9.26
N ASN A 131 20.82 -7.38 8.16
CA ASN A 131 21.83 -6.96 7.19
C ASN A 131 21.24 -5.95 6.18
N CYS A 132 21.82 -4.76 6.10
CA CYS A 132 21.35 -3.69 5.20
C CYS A 132 22.47 -2.70 4.85
N ASN A 133 22.17 -1.77 3.95
CA ASN A 133 23.02 -0.60 3.67
C ASN A 133 22.49 0.59 4.46
N LEU A 134 23.37 1.53 4.81
CA LEU A 134 23.05 2.73 5.57
C LEU A 134 23.59 3.97 4.87
N SER A 135 22.72 4.94 4.63
CA SER A 135 23.06 6.29 4.16
C SER A 135 22.82 7.30 5.28
N VAL A 136 23.82 8.12 5.59
CA VAL A 136 23.76 9.14 6.63
C VAL A 136 23.97 10.51 6.02
N CYS A 137 23.05 11.45 6.24
CA CYS A 137 23.21 12.83 5.78
C CYS A 137 22.51 13.82 6.69
N LYS A 138 23.04 15.04 6.79
CA LYS A 138 22.31 16.18 7.34
C LYS A 138 21.87 17.05 6.16
N ALA A 139 20.57 17.13 5.91
CA ALA A 139 20.04 18.00 4.85
C ALA A 139 20.23 19.47 5.28
N LYS A 140 20.40 20.38 4.30
CA LYS A 140 20.68 21.81 4.57
C LYS A 140 19.65 22.44 5.52
N ASP A 141 18.38 22.10 5.33
CA ASP A 141 17.26 22.68 6.06
C ASP A 141 16.71 21.73 7.16
N ALA A 142 17.46 20.69 7.52
CA ALA A 142 17.07 19.75 8.56
C ALA A 142 17.83 19.99 9.86
N GLU A 143 17.09 20.13 10.96
CA GLU A 143 17.65 20.18 12.31
C GLU A 143 18.38 18.88 12.64
N GLU A 144 17.81 17.75 12.21
CA GLU A 144 18.31 16.41 12.52
C GLU A 144 19.03 15.73 11.35
N THR A 145 20.02 14.90 11.71
CA THR A 145 20.66 13.95 10.80
C THR A 145 19.67 12.85 10.39
N TRP A 146 19.64 12.53 9.10
CA TRP A 146 18.92 11.38 8.57
C TRP A 146 19.82 10.16 8.54
N PHE A 147 19.38 9.11 9.21
CA PHE A 147 19.93 7.77 9.11
C PHE A 147 18.95 6.91 8.30
N ILE A 148 19.32 6.55 7.08
CA ILE A 148 18.43 5.88 6.13
C ILE A 148 18.98 4.49 5.86
N VAL A 149 18.26 3.45 6.27
CA VAL A 149 18.58 2.06 5.93
C VAL A 149 17.91 1.66 4.63
N HIS A 150 18.61 0.92 3.78
CA HIS A 150 18.16 0.56 2.44
C HIS A 150 18.79 -0.73 1.93
N ASN A 151 18.21 -1.30 0.87
CA ASN A 151 18.79 -2.41 0.08
C ASN A 151 19.11 -2.01 -1.38
N LEU A 152 19.27 -0.70 -1.62
CA LEU A 152 19.72 -0.16 -2.91
C LEU A 152 21.22 -0.41 -3.13
N GLU A 153 21.61 -0.67 -4.38
CA GLU A 153 22.99 -0.95 -4.80
C GLU A 153 23.88 0.30 -4.86
N LYS A 154 23.28 1.48 -5.10
CA LYS A 154 23.99 2.76 -5.24
C LYS A 154 23.59 3.74 -4.14
N SER A 155 24.36 4.81 -3.99
CA SER A 155 24.15 5.94 -3.06
C SER A 155 22.93 6.83 -3.38
N PHE A 156 21.87 6.26 -3.95
CA PHE A 156 20.62 6.96 -4.28
C PHE A 156 19.61 6.99 -3.13
N ALA A 157 19.86 6.30 -2.01
CA ALA A 157 18.89 6.19 -0.93
C ALA A 157 18.42 7.54 -0.37
N ILE A 158 19.33 8.51 -0.25
CA ILE A 158 18.96 9.88 0.17
C ILE A 158 18.02 10.53 -0.84
N ARG A 159 18.31 10.39 -2.15
CA ARG A 159 17.46 10.94 -3.22
C ARG A 159 16.08 10.28 -3.24
N GLU A 160 16.03 8.97 -3.11
CA GLU A 160 14.76 8.24 -3.07
C GLU A 160 13.96 8.57 -1.80
N TYR A 161 14.61 8.67 -0.64
CA TYR A 161 13.95 9.04 0.62
C TYR A 161 13.40 10.47 0.61
N LYS A 162 14.01 11.41 -0.13
CA LYS A 162 13.46 12.78 -0.29
C LYS A 162 12.03 12.77 -0.87
N LYS A 163 11.64 11.74 -1.64
CA LYS A 163 10.29 11.59 -2.19
C LYS A 163 9.24 11.18 -1.15
N ARG A 164 9.60 10.90 0.12
CA ARG A 164 8.67 10.39 1.15
C ARG A 164 7.39 11.20 1.34
N PHE A 165 7.43 12.52 1.12
CA PHE A 165 6.26 13.38 1.25
C PHE A 165 5.16 13.03 0.23
N GLN A 166 5.51 12.38 -0.89
CA GLN A 166 4.55 11.93 -1.90
C GLN A 166 3.62 10.80 -1.42
N ILE A 167 3.98 10.10 -0.34
CA ILE A 167 3.21 8.96 0.20
C ILE A 167 2.48 9.29 1.52
N GLU A 168 2.51 10.54 1.99
CA GLU A 168 1.81 10.93 3.22
C GLU A 168 0.30 10.74 3.13
N GLU A 169 -0.29 11.05 1.97
CA GLU A 169 -1.71 10.81 1.70
C GLU A 169 -2.03 9.31 1.81
N MET A 170 -1.15 8.44 1.30
CA MET A 170 -1.29 6.98 1.45
C MET A 170 -1.30 6.54 2.91
N PHE A 171 -0.41 7.09 3.76
CA PHE A 171 -0.41 6.73 5.19
C PHE A 171 -1.70 7.13 5.89
N LYS A 172 -2.23 8.31 5.57
CA LYS A 172 -3.54 8.76 6.09
C LYS A 172 -4.66 7.84 5.65
N ASP A 173 -4.69 7.46 4.37
CA ASP A 173 -5.70 6.58 3.80
C ASP A 173 -5.56 5.11 4.26
N PHE A 174 -4.38 4.66 4.67
CA PHE A 174 -4.21 3.33 5.26
C PHE A 174 -4.80 3.26 6.67
N LYS A 175 -4.71 4.35 7.44
CA LYS A 175 -5.22 4.45 8.82
C LYS A 175 -6.72 4.75 8.84
N SER A 176 -7.21 5.36 9.91
CA SER A 176 -8.60 5.77 10.10
C SER A 176 -9.17 6.69 9.00
N GLY A 177 -8.32 7.31 8.18
CA GLY A 177 -8.75 8.13 7.03
C GLY A 177 -9.32 7.32 5.85
N GLY A 178 -9.05 6.01 5.78
CA GLY A 178 -9.49 5.16 4.68
C GLY A 178 -9.75 3.70 5.07
N PHE A 179 -8.73 2.85 5.07
CA PHE A 179 -8.86 1.39 5.27
C PHE A 179 -8.73 0.93 6.72
N ASN A 180 -8.55 1.85 7.67
CA ASN A 180 -8.53 1.60 9.10
C ASN A 180 -7.54 0.51 9.55
N LEU A 181 -6.33 0.47 8.97
CA LEU A 181 -5.32 -0.55 9.26
C LEU A 181 -4.98 -0.69 10.76
N GLU A 182 -5.09 0.39 11.53
CA GLU A 182 -4.83 0.41 12.98
C GLU A 182 -5.86 -0.41 13.79
N SER A 183 -6.99 -0.83 13.19
CA SER A 183 -7.95 -1.75 13.81
C SER A 183 -7.52 -3.22 13.75
N THR A 184 -6.37 -3.54 13.15
CA THR A 184 -5.83 -4.90 13.17
C THR A 184 -5.27 -5.26 14.54
N TRP A 185 -5.71 -6.38 15.11
CA TRP A 185 -5.26 -6.87 16.41
C TRP A 185 -4.20 -7.98 16.31
N SER A 186 -3.73 -8.31 15.10
CA SER A 186 -2.80 -9.41 14.88
C SER A 186 -1.36 -8.98 15.14
N MET A 187 -0.64 -9.72 15.99
CA MET A 187 0.81 -9.58 16.18
C MET A 187 1.62 -10.53 15.26
N ASN A 188 0.95 -11.30 14.40
CA ASN A 188 1.62 -12.27 13.54
C ASN A 188 2.27 -11.56 12.33
N ILE A 189 3.59 -11.62 12.22
CA ILE A 189 4.34 -10.93 11.16
C ILE A 189 3.92 -11.36 9.74
N GLN A 190 3.61 -12.65 9.53
CA GLN A 190 3.18 -13.15 8.22
C GLN A 190 1.80 -12.58 7.86
N TYR A 191 0.89 -12.58 8.83
CA TYR A 191 -0.43 -11.97 8.67
C TYR A 191 -0.33 -10.49 8.31
N ILE A 192 0.48 -9.73 9.06
CA ILE A 192 0.68 -8.30 8.81
C ILE A 192 1.29 -8.08 7.41
N LYS A 193 2.31 -8.85 7.03
CA LYS A 193 2.93 -8.78 5.69
C LYS A 193 1.89 -8.98 4.57
N MET A 194 1.06 -10.01 4.70
CA MET A 194 0.01 -10.31 3.73
C MET A 194 -1.10 -9.25 3.72
N LEU A 195 -1.46 -8.72 4.88
CA LEU A 195 -2.46 -7.66 5.01
C LEU A 195 -1.98 -6.37 4.33
N TYR A 196 -0.76 -5.91 4.64
CA TYR A 196 -0.14 -4.76 3.97
C TYR A 196 -0.06 -4.94 2.46
N PHE A 197 0.26 -6.15 1.99
CA PHE A 197 0.26 -6.49 0.57
C PHE A 197 -1.12 -6.31 -0.07
N CYS A 198 -2.18 -6.80 0.58
CA CYS A 198 -3.56 -6.63 0.10
C CYS A 198 -3.99 -5.17 0.07
N ILE A 199 -3.72 -4.41 1.14
CA ILE A 199 -4.07 -2.99 1.24
C ILE A 199 -3.32 -2.17 0.19
N SER A 200 -2.05 -2.47 -0.05
CA SER A 200 -1.25 -1.77 -1.06
C SER A 200 -1.84 -1.95 -2.47
N ILE A 201 -2.26 -3.17 -2.80
CA ILE A 201 -2.94 -3.44 -4.07
C ILE A 201 -4.30 -2.72 -4.12
N ALA A 202 -5.11 -2.81 -3.07
CA ALA A 202 -6.39 -2.13 -2.99
C ALA A 202 -6.25 -0.61 -3.17
N TYR A 203 -5.26 0.00 -2.52
CA TYR A 203 -4.96 1.42 -2.64
C TYR A 203 -4.54 1.79 -4.06
N CYS A 204 -3.59 1.08 -4.68
CA CYS A 204 -3.19 1.34 -6.07
C CYS A 204 -4.38 1.27 -7.04
N PHE A 205 -5.27 0.30 -6.85
CA PHE A 205 -6.47 0.18 -7.67
C PHE A 205 -7.39 1.39 -7.48
N ILE A 206 -7.68 1.77 -6.24
CA ILE A 206 -8.55 2.90 -5.91
C ILE A 206 -7.99 4.23 -6.38
N ILE A 207 -6.69 4.48 -6.24
CA ILE A 207 -6.07 5.70 -6.76
C ILE A 207 -6.17 5.76 -8.28
N THR A 208 -5.95 4.64 -8.98
CA THR A 208 -6.08 4.58 -10.44
C THR A 208 -7.51 4.87 -10.89
N LEU A 209 -8.51 4.34 -10.16
CA LEU A 209 -9.92 4.67 -10.40
C LEU A 209 -10.24 6.13 -10.11
N GLY A 210 -9.67 6.70 -9.04
CA GLY A 210 -9.84 8.10 -8.69
C GLY A 210 -9.29 9.05 -9.76
N ILE A 211 -8.13 8.73 -10.34
CA ILE A 211 -7.56 9.46 -11.46
C ILE A 211 -8.45 9.33 -12.71
N SER A 212 -8.89 8.12 -13.03
CA SER A 212 -9.80 7.88 -14.15
C SER A 212 -11.09 8.69 -14.01
N CYS A 213 -11.66 8.73 -12.81
CA CYS A 213 -12.85 9.50 -12.49
C CYS A 213 -12.62 11.01 -12.58
N GLY A 214 -11.45 11.51 -12.19
CA GLY A 214 -11.11 12.93 -12.26
C GLY A 214 -10.77 13.44 -13.66
N LYS A 215 -10.27 12.58 -14.55
CA LYS A 215 -9.96 12.93 -15.94
C LYS A 215 -11.20 12.95 -16.85
N ASP A 216 -12.24 12.23 -16.48
CA ASP A 216 -13.50 12.23 -17.22
C ASP A 216 -14.25 13.55 -16.96
N LYS A 217 -14.06 14.52 -17.87
CA LYS A 217 -14.67 15.85 -17.81
C LYS A 217 -16.20 15.82 -17.87
N ASN A 218 -16.80 14.71 -18.32
CA ASN A 218 -18.24 14.51 -18.39
C ASN A 218 -18.81 13.82 -17.14
N ASN A 219 -17.95 13.41 -16.19
CA ASN A 219 -18.38 12.77 -14.94
C ASN A 219 -18.89 13.81 -13.94
N THR A 220 -20.08 14.35 -14.23
CA THR A 220 -20.87 15.20 -13.31
C THR A 220 -21.47 14.39 -12.15
N ILE A 221 -21.47 13.06 -12.26
CA ILE A 221 -22.16 12.14 -11.35
C ILE A 221 -21.51 12.10 -9.96
N ILE A 222 -20.18 12.09 -9.88
CA ILE A 222 -19.48 12.14 -8.57
C ILE A 222 -19.23 13.58 -8.13
N GLY A 223 -19.17 14.53 -9.07
CA GLY A 223 -18.88 15.93 -8.78
C GLY A 223 -17.49 16.11 -8.15
N VAL A 224 -16.48 15.43 -8.70
CA VAL A 224 -15.10 15.45 -8.17
C VAL A 224 -14.47 16.85 -8.21
N ILE A 225 -14.88 17.66 -9.20
CA ILE A 225 -14.43 19.03 -9.42
C ILE A 225 -15.62 19.96 -9.25
N LYS A 226 -15.44 21.06 -8.52
CA LYS A 226 -16.41 22.14 -8.37
C LYS A 226 -15.79 23.47 -8.75
N ASP A 227 -16.62 24.38 -9.27
CA ASP A 227 -16.24 25.77 -9.44
C ASP A 227 -16.40 26.50 -8.09
N LEU A 228 -15.29 27.00 -7.57
CA LEU A 228 -15.22 27.83 -6.37
C LEU A 228 -14.57 29.16 -6.79
N ASN A 229 -15.34 30.25 -6.71
CA ASN A 229 -14.90 31.59 -7.09
C ASN A 229 -14.26 31.66 -8.50
N GLY A 230 -14.89 31.02 -9.49
CA GLY A 230 -14.41 30.99 -10.88
C GLY A 230 -13.22 30.07 -11.15
N LYS A 231 -12.76 29.30 -10.14
CA LYS A 231 -11.71 28.29 -10.29
C LYS A 231 -12.25 26.89 -10.13
N LYS A 232 -11.91 26.00 -11.06
CA LYS A 232 -12.18 24.56 -10.97
C LYS A 232 -11.24 23.92 -9.96
N VAL A 233 -11.79 23.52 -8.81
CA VAL A 233 -11.04 22.88 -7.71
C VAL A 233 -11.54 21.46 -7.50
N ARG A 234 -10.61 20.52 -7.31
CA ARG A 234 -10.93 19.15 -6.90
C ARG A 234 -11.32 19.12 -5.42
N ILE A 235 -12.53 18.65 -5.12
CA ILE A 235 -13.07 18.63 -3.75
C ILE A 235 -12.88 17.29 -3.02
N TYR A 236 -12.56 16.21 -3.75
CA TYR A 236 -12.20 14.91 -3.18
C TYR A 236 -10.72 14.59 -3.39
N SER A 237 -10.10 13.89 -2.43
CA SER A 237 -8.83 13.20 -2.71
C SER A 237 -9.03 12.17 -3.82
N LEU A 238 -7.94 11.77 -4.50
CA LEU A 238 -7.99 10.70 -5.50
C LEU A 238 -8.55 9.42 -4.88
N PHE A 239 -8.16 9.12 -3.65
CA PHE A 239 -8.68 7.98 -2.90
C PHE A 239 -10.20 8.04 -2.71
N ARG A 240 -10.73 9.17 -2.21
CA ARG A 240 -12.17 9.35 -2.00
C ARG A 240 -12.96 9.30 -3.30
N ALA A 241 -12.45 9.91 -4.37
CA ALA A 241 -13.06 9.84 -5.70
C ALA A 241 -13.11 8.38 -6.20
N GLY A 242 -12.00 7.65 -6.07
CA GLY A 242 -11.91 6.24 -6.47
C GLY A 242 -12.84 5.33 -5.68
N LEU A 243 -12.92 5.49 -4.35
CA LEU A 243 -13.85 4.74 -3.50
C LEU A 243 -15.31 4.99 -3.88
N LYS A 244 -15.68 6.25 -4.12
CA LYS A 244 -17.05 6.61 -4.54
C LYS A 244 -17.39 5.98 -5.90
N TRP A 245 -16.47 6.04 -6.86
CA TRP A 245 -16.66 5.42 -8.17
C TRP A 245 -16.75 3.90 -8.08
N PHE A 246 -15.86 3.27 -7.32
CA PHE A 246 -15.90 1.82 -7.11
C PHE A 246 -17.23 1.38 -6.51
N LYS A 247 -17.67 1.98 -5.40
CA LYS A 247 -18.94 1.63 -4.76
C LYS A 247 -20.13 1.84 -5.70
N ARG A 248 -20.15 2.96 -6.43
CA ARG A 248 -21.21 3.23 -7.42
C ARG A 248 -21.31 2.13 -8.46
N CYS A 249 -20.17 1.71 -9.03
CA CYS A 249 -20.12 0.61 -9.99
C CYS A 249 -20.51 -0.74 -9.36
N TYR A 250 -19.98 -1.05 -8.17
CA TYR A 250 -20.19 -2.33 -7.48
C TYR A 250 -21.64 -2.59 -7.06
N TYR A 251 -22.41 -1.54 -6.75
CA TYR A 251 -23.83 -1.64 -6.41
C TYR A 251 -24.76 -1.25 -7.59
N SER A 252 -24.22 -0.89 -8.75
CA SER A 252 -25.04 -0.54 -9.92
C SER A 252 -25.53 -1.81 -10.64
N LYS A 253 -26.85 -1.87 -10.88
CA LYS A 253 -27.45 -2.85 -11.80
C LYS A 253 -27.44 -2.37 -13.27
N ARG A 254 -26.97 -1.15 -13.54
CA ARG A 254 -26.98 -0.53 -14.87
C ARG A 254 -25.69 -0.79 -15.63
N ASN A 255 -25.82 -0.99 -16.94
CA ASN A 255 -24.74 -1.11 -17.93
C ASN A 255 -23.99 0.23 -18.20
N GLU A 256 -24.34 1.31 -17.50
CA GLU A 256 -23.90 2.67 -17.82
C GLU A 256 -22.53 3.04 -17.23
N TYR A 257 -22.10 2.35 -16.17
CA TYR A 257 -20.85 2.66 -15.49
C TYR A 257 -19.80 1.59 -15.80
N TYR A 258 -18.53 1.97 -15.93
CA TYR A 258 -17.44 1.07 -16.28
C TYR A 258 -16.23 1.27 -15.36
N LEU A 259 -15.69 0.17 -14.82
CA LEU A 259 -14.45 0.19 -14.05
C LEU A 259 -13.25 -0.12 -14.94
N LYS A 260 -12.22 0.72 -14.84
CA LYS A 260 -10.92 0.48 -15.47
C LYS A 260 -10.08 -0.40 -14.54
N PHE A 261 -9.80 -1.65 -14.95
CA PHE A 261 -8.97 -2.59 -14.19
C PHE A 261 -7.49 -2.43 -14.52
N CYS A 262 -6.91 -1.33 -14.05
CA CYS A 262 -5.54 -0.93 -14.33
C CYS A 262 -4.84 -0.55 -13.02
N PHE A 263 -3.56 -0.90 -12.91
CA PHE A 263 -2.70 -0.58 -11.76
C PHE A 263 -1.55 0.36 -12.14
N THR A 264 -1.53 0.86 -13.37
CA THR A 264 -0.56 1.86 -13.81
C THR A 264 -1.17 3.25 -13.69
N LEU A 265 -0.48 4.09 -12.93
CA LEU A 265 -0.70 5.52 -12.92
C LEU A 265 -0.05 6.02 -14.21
N TYR A 266 -0.86 6.31 -15.23
CA TYR A 266 -0.50 6.79 -16.58
C TYR A 266 -0.06 5.70 -17.58
N GLU A 267 -0.83 5.54 -18.65
CA GLU A 267 -0.26 5.76 -19.99
C GLU A 267 -0.51 7.25 -20.28
N SER A 268 0.56 7.95 -20.62
CA SER A 268 0.53 9.24 -21.30
C SER A 268 -0.25 9.13 -22.59
#